data_AF-A0A813I0V5-F1
#
_entry.id   AF-A0A813I0V5-F1
#
_cell.length_a   1.000
_cell.length_b   1.000
_cell.length_c   1.000
_cell.angle_alpha   90.00
_cell.angle_beta   90.00
_cell.angle_gamma   90.00
#
_symmetry.space_group_name_H-M   'P 1'
#
loop_
_entity.id
_entity.type
_entity.pdbx_description
1 polymer ?
#
loop_
_entity_poly.entity_id
_entity_poly.type
_entity_poly.pdbx_seq_one_letter_code
_entity_poly.pdbx_strand_id
1 'polypeptide(L)'
;EHSMRIRVKITVQKEVNHGSVLQQTMVVEFTVVNQQCEDCQRSFTPHGAYNAIVQVRQKVPHRRTFCYLEQLILKNDAHAKVTSLKEVREGLDFCFASKSHAQRFADFVSAHVPAKQKLSKHLISHDANSNTFCYKYTIFLDLCPICVDDVVHIPKFHSSGLSGAAPLMICHKVAQAVRLVDPLTLRNYDIPGAEYWKRPIDNPVCSRQHLTEFVVLNIEPVDAPE
;
A
#
# COMPACT_ATOMS: atom_id res chain seq x y z
N GLU A 1 -33.97 19.01 -23.60
CA GLU A 1 -32.63 18.39 -23.41
C GLU A 1 -31.67 18.64 -24.58
N HIS A 2 -32.12 18.62 -25.83
CA HIS A 2 -31.22 18.81 -27.00
C HIS A 2 -30.79 20.26 -27.26
N SER A 3 -31.41 21.25 -26.60
CA SER A 3 -31.16 22.67 -26.85
C SER A 3 -29.98 23.26 -26.08
N MET A 4 -29.34 22.48 -25.18
CA MET A 4 -28.21 22.92 -24.33
C MET A 4 -28.46 24.28 -23.65
N ARG A 5 -29.72 24.55 -23.25
CA ARG A 5 -30.14 25.81 -22.62
C ARG A 5 -30.88 25.53 -21.33
N ILE A 6 -30.53 26.24 -20.27
CA ILE A 6 -31.16 26.17 -18.95
C ILE A 6 -31.80 27.51 -18.66
N ARG A 7 -33.12 27.55 -18.48
CA ARG A 7 -33.87 28.77 -18.14
C ARG A 7 -34.12 28.78 -16.64
N VAL A 8 -33.64 29.82 -15.96
CA VAL A 8 -33.83 30.01 -14.52
C VAL A 8 -34.65 31.27 -14.31
N LYS A 9 -35.79 31.13 -13.62
CA LYS A 9 -36.63 32.24 -13.21
C LYS A 9 -36.13 32.75 -11.86
N ILE A 10 -35.51 33.91 -11.85
CA ILE A 10 -34.93 34.55 -10.66
C ILE A 10 -35.87 35.68 -10.24
N THR A 11 -36.17 35.74 -8.94
CA THR A 11 -36.92 36.86 -8.36
C THR A 11 -35.97 37.61 -7.44
N VAL A 12 -35.69 38.86 -7.77
CA VAL A 12 -34.81 39.73 -7.01
C VAL A 12 -35.68 40.69 -6.20
N GLN A 13 -35.47 40.71 -4.89
CA GLN A 13 -36.04 41.71 -4.00
C GLN A 13 -34.94 42.68 -3.61
N LYS A 14 -35.16 43.98 -3.83
CA LYS A 14 -34.24 45.04 -3.43
C LYS A 14 -35.02 46.21 -2.83
N GLU A 15 -34.51 46.75 -1.73
CA GLU A 15 -35.05 47.97 -1.13
C GLU A 15 -34.53 49.19 -1.90
N VAL A 16 -35.44 50.05 -2.37
CA VAL A 16 -35.10 51.13 -3.31
C VAL A 16 -35.16 52.51 -2.67
N ASN A 17 -36.01 52.72 -1.66
CA ASN A 17 -35.99 53.89 -0.75
C ASN A 17 -36.92 53.69 0.45
N HIS A 18 -36.51 54.20 1.63
CA HIS A 18 -37.26 54.32 2.89
C HIS A 18 -38.33 53.22 3.13
N GLY A 19 -37.92 51.96 3.31
CA GLY A 19 -38.82 50.87 3.71
C GLY A 19 -39.63 50.23 2.57
N SER A 20 -39.48 50.70 1.32
CA SER A 20 -40.18 50.14 0.16
C SER A 20 -39.35 49.05 -0.51
N VAL A 21 -39.81 47.80 -0.41
CA VAL A 21 -39.17 46.63 -1.04
C VAL A 21 -39.76 46.40 -2.43
N LEU A 22 -38.91 46.48 -3.46
CA LEU A 22 -39.28 46.17 -4.84
C LEU A 22 -38.95 44.71 -5.15
N GLN A 23 -39.94 43.96 -5.62
CA GLN A 23 -39.76 42.61 -6.13
C GLN A 23 -39.86 42.59 -7.65
N GLN A 24 -38.82 42.13 -8.32
CA GLN A 24 -38.83 41.95 -9.78
C GLN A 24 -38.47 40.52 -10.14
N THR A 25 -39.27 39.92 -11.01
CA THR A 25 -39.00 38.58 -11.54
C THR A 25 -38.47 38.68 -12.96
N MET A 26 -37.36 38.00 -13.23
CA MET A 26 -36.74 37.93 -14.55
C MET A 26 -36.37 36.48 -14.88
N VAL A 27 -36.30 36.16 -16.16
CA VAL A 27 -35.89 34.84 -16.65
C VAL A 27 -34.52 34.98 -17.28
N VAL A 28 -33.53 34.26 -16.74
CA VAL A 28 -32.17 34.20 -17.26
C VAL A 28 -32.01 32.88 -18.03
N GLU A 29 -31.45 32.96 -19.23
CA GLU A 29 -31.14 31.79 -20.06
C GLU A 29 -29.63 31.54 -20.02
N PHE A 30 -29.22 30.38 -19.51
CA PHE A 30 -27.84 29.90 -19.53
C PHE A 30 -27.65 28.97 -20.72
N THR A 31 -26.64 29.22 -21.54
CA THR A 31 -26.21 28.30 -22.60
C THR A 31 -25.12 27.39 -22.05
N VAL A 32 -25.35 26.08 -22.10
CA VAL A 32 -24.36 25.06 -21.75
C VAL A 32 -23.45 24.89 -22.96
N VAL A 33 -22.14 24.89 -22.76
CA VAL A 33 -21.15 24.52 -23.78
C VAL A 33 -20.48 23.25 -23.31
N ASN A 34 -20.52 22.21 -24.15
CA ASN A 34 -19.85 20.95 -23.84
C ASN A 34 -18.35 21.13 -24.00
N GLN A 35 -17.62 20.89 -22.93
CA GLN A 35 -16.17 20.86 -22.93
C GLN A 35 -15.71 19.57 -22.24
N GLN A 36 -14.61 19.00 -22.72
CA GLN A 36 -14.00 17.85 -22.07
C GLN A 36 -13.33 18.28 -20.77
N CYS A 37 -13.56 17.52 -19.70
CA CYS A 37 -12.93 17.78 -18.40
C CYS A 37 -11.41 17.60 -18.47
N GLU A 38 -10.64 18.37 -17.70
CA GLU A 38 -9.16 18.27 -17.74
C GLU A 38 -8.65 16.87 -17.36
N ASP A 39 -9.30 16.19 -16.42
CA ASP A 39 -8.96 14.81 -16.04
C ASP A 39 -9.21 13.83 -17.19
N CYS A 40 -10.31 14.04 -17.91
CA CYS A 40 -10.70 13.27 -19.09
C CYS A 40 -9.71 13.52 -20.24
N GLN A 41 -9.23 14.76 -20.41
CA GLN A 41 -8.19 15.08 -21.40
C GLN A 41 -6.87 14.42 -21.02
N ARG A 42 -6.50 14.45 -19.73
CA ARG A 42 -5.29 13.80 -19.23
C ARG A 42 -5.29 12.31 -19.50
N SER A 43 -6.42 11.60 -19.36
CA SER A 43 -6.46 10.16 -19.63
C SER A 43 -6.12 9.77 -21.07
N PHE A 44 -6.28 10.67 -22.05
CA PHE A 44 -5.85 10.44 -23.43
C PHE A 44 -4.36 10.67 -23.66
N THR A 45 -3.66 11.27 -22.69
CA THR A 45 -2.20 11.41 -22.76
C THR A 45 -1.52 10.11 -22.28
N PRO A 46 -0.38 9.70 -22.86
CA PRO A 46 0.37 8.53 -22.41
C PRO A 46 0.75 8.57 -20.92
N HIS A 47 0.85 9.78 -20.37
CA HIS A 47 1.24 10.00 -18.98
C HIS A 47 0.05 10.07 -18.01
N GLY A 48 -1.19 10.27 -18.48
CA GLY A 48 -2.35 10.48 -17.60
C GLY A 48 -3.03 9.22 -17.07
N ALA A 49 -2.52 8.02 -17.39
CA ALA A 49 -3.06 6.78 -16.83
C ALA A 49 -2.97 6.72 -15.29
N TYR A 50 -1.94 7.34 -14.70
CA TYR A 50 -1.74 7.42 -13.25
C TYR A 50 -0.72 8.50 -12.88
N ASN A 51 -0.88 9.08 -11.70
CA ASN A 51 0.07 10.05 -11.13
C ASN A 51 1.02 9.42 -10.11
N ALA A 52 0.56 8.37 -9.43
CA ALA A 52 1.36 7.66 -8.45
C ALA A 52 1.24 6.15 -8.66
N ILE A 53 2.32 5.42 -8.43
CA ILE A 53 2.36 3.97 -8.48
C ILE A 53 3.00 3.43 -7.21
N VAL A 54 2.40 2.38 -6.64
CA VAL A 54 2.96 1.61 -5.53
C VAL A 54 3.38 0.25 -6.06
N GLN A 55 4.67 -0.02 -6.02
CA GLN A 55 5.26 -1.26 -6.49
C GLN A 55 5.59 -2.13 -5.28
N VAL A 56 4.80 -3.18 -5.06
CA VAL A 56 5.02 -4.12 -3.96
C VAL A 56 5.81 -5.30 -4.51
N ARG A 57 6.96 -5.61 -3.91
CA ARG A 57 7.82 -6.74 -4.31
C ARG A 57 8.15 -7.61 -3.12
N GLN A 58 8.23 -8.92 -3.37
CA GLN A 58 8.72 -9.90 -2.41
C GLN A 58 9.62 -10.90 -3.13
N LYS A 59 10.92 -10.88 -2.79
CA LYS A 59 11.94 -11.74 -3.41
C LYS A 59 12.00 -13.10 -2.72
N VAL A 60 11.00 -13.95 -2.96
CA VAL A 60 10.89 -15.28 -2.34
C VAL A 60 10.38 -16.29 -3.37
N PRO A 61 10.85 -17.56 -3.33
CA PRO A 61 10.35 -18.61 -4.22
C PRO A 61 8.85 -18.91 -4.04
N HIS A 62 8.30 -18.70 -2.84
CA HIS A 62 6.88 -18.84 -2.55
C HIS A 62 6.28 -17.52 -2.03
N ARG A 63 5.03 -17.23 -2.39
CA ARG A 63 4.39 -15.91 -2.20
C ARG A 63 3.34 -15.90 -1.07
N ARG A 64 3.57 -16.63 0.04
CA ARG A 64 2.54 -16.82 1.08
C ARG A 64 2.18 -15.51 1.80
N THR A 65 3.18 -14.73 2.21
CA THR A 65 2.97 -13.41 2.82
C THR A 65 2.24 -12.47 1.86
N PHE A 66 2.55 -12.57 0.56
CA PHE A 66 1.89 -11.81 -0.49
C PHE A 66 0.40 -12.17 -0.65
N CYS A 67 0.06 -13.46 -0.71
CA CYS A 67 -1.33 -13.92 -0.78
C CYS A 67 -2.13 -13.52 0.48
N TYR A 68 -1.49 -13.57 1.65
CA TYR A 68 -2.10 -13.07 2.88
C TYR A 68 -2.37 -11.56 2.82
N LEU A 69 -1.41 -10.79 2.31
CA LEU A 69 -1.56 -9.34 2.13
C LEU A 69 -2.70 -9.01 1.15
N GLU A 70 -2.85 -9.77 0.06
CA GLU A 70 -3.95 -9.61 -0.89
C GLU A 70 -5.33 -9.84 -0.22
N GLN A 71 -5.48 -10.94 0.53
CA GLN A 71 -6.69 -11.20 1.31
C GLN A 71 -6.98 -10.07 2.31
N LEU A 72 -5.94 -9.51 2.92
CA LEU A 72 -6.06 -8.41 3.87
C LEU A 72 -6.46 -7.09 3.21
N ILE A 73 -5.99 -6.83 1.99
CA ILE A 73 -6.39 -5.68 1.17
C ILE A 73 -7.87 -5.78 0.79
N LEU A 74 -8.34 -6.98 0.44
CA LEU A 74 -9.76 -7.23 0.15
C LEU A 74 -10.62 -7.06 1.40
N LYS A 75 -10.19 -7.60 2.53
CA LYS A 75 -10.93 -7.54 3.81
C LYS A 75 -11.13 -6.12 4.32
N ASN A 76 -10.14 -5.25 4.15
CA ASN A 76 -10.19 -3.86 4.63
C ASN A 76 -10.60 -2.84 3.55
N ASP A 77 -10.97 -3.30 2.35
CA ASP A 77 -11.30 -2.45 1.19
C ASP A 77 -10.23 -1.39 0.87
N ALA A 78 -8.94 -1.73 1.10
CA ALA A 78 -7.83 -0.80 0.91
C ALA A 78 -7.56 -0.49 -0.58
N HIS A 79 -8.17 -1.25 -1.50
CA HIS A 79 -8.01 -1.14 -2.94
C HIS A 79 -9.06 -0.25 -3.63
N ALA A 80 -10.02 0.33 -2.89
CA ALA A 80 -11.12 1.13 -3.44
C ALA A 80 -10.69 2.30 -4.35
N LYS A 81 -9.46 2.83 -4.16
CA LYS A 81 -8.92 3.97 -4.92
C LYS A 81 -7.87 3.60 -5.96
N VAL A 82 -7.67 2.30 -6.20
CA VAL A 82 -6.74 1.80 -7.20
C VAL A 82 -7.39 1.95 -8.58
N THR A 83 -6.68 2.58 -9.52
CA THR A 83 -7.16 2.79 -10.89
C THR A 83 -6.87 1.58 -11.77
N SER A 84 -5.67 1.01 -11.64
CA SER A 84 -5.27 -0.18 -12.38
C SER A 84 -4.32 -1.04 -11.55
N LEU A 85 -4.49 -2.35 -11.63
CA LEU A 85 -3.58 -3.33 -11.07
C LEU A 85 -2.77 -3.98 -12.21
N LYS A 86 -1.47 -4.11 -12.04
CA LYS A 86 -0.61 -4.84 -12.98
C LYS A 86 0.21 -5.88 -12.25
N GLU A 87 0.16 -7.12 -12.73
CA GLU A 87 1.00 -8.19 -12.20
C GLU A 87 2.39 -8.15 -12.83
N VAL A 88 3.41 -8.30 -12.00
CA VAL A 88 4.81 -8.31 -12.44
C VAL A 88 5.50 -9.53 -11.80
N ARG A 89 6.66 -9.90 -12.33
CA ARG A 89 7.53 -10.86 -11.65
C ARG A 89 7.81 -10.36 -10.23
N GLU A 90 7.64 -11.24 -9.25
CA GLU A 90 7.91 -10.99 -7.82
C GLU A 90 6.98 -9.97 -7.13
N GLY A 91 5.82 -9.60 -7.72
CA GLY A 91 4.81 -8.83 -7.00
C GLY A 91 3.76 -8.14 -7.87
N LEU A 92 3.21 -7.03 -7.37
CA LEU A 92 2.13 -6.27 -8.00
C LEU A 92 2.44 -4.77 -8.05
N ASP A 93 1.91 -4.12 -9.07
CA ASP A 93 1.94 -2.67 -9.25
C ASP A 93 0.52 -2.11 -9.14
N PHE A 94 0.31 -1.27 -8.12
CA PHE A 94 -0.95 -0.58 -7.87
C PHE A 94 -0.84 0.86 -8.36
N CYS A 95 -1.65 1.24 -9.35
CA CYS A 95 -1.68 2.59 -9.88
C CYS A 95 -2.77 3.43 -9.19
N PHE A 96 -2.43 4.69 -8.88
CA PHE A 96 -3.30 5.65 -8.22
C PHE A 96 -3.32 6.99 -8.97
N ALA A 97 -4.49 7.62 -9.00
CA ALA A 97 -4.67 8.98 -9.54
C ALA A 97 -4.09 10.07 -8.62
N SER A 98 -3.99 9.83 -7.30
CA SER A 98 -3.46 10.79 -6.33
C SER A 98 -2.29 10.21 -5.54
N LYS A 99 -1.24 11.01 -5.33
CA LYS A 99 -0.11 10.67 -4.45
C LYS A 99 -0.57 10.37 -3.02
N SER A 100 -1.55 11.11 -2.51
CA SER A 100 -2.05 10.95 -1.14
C SER A 100 -2.66 9.55 -0.91
N HIS A 101 -3.37 9.03 -1.90
CA HIS A 101 -3.96 7.69 -1.86
C HIS A 101 -2.89 6.60 -1.94
N ALA A 102 -1.89 6.79 -2.81
CA ALA A 102 -0.74 5.90 -2.88
C ALA A 102 0.04 5.83 -1.55
N GLN A 103 0.27 6.97 -0.89
CA GLN A 103 0.96 6.99 0.40
C GLN A 103 0.15 6.29 1.50
N ARG A 104 -1.16 6.54 1.60
CA ARG A 104 -2.01 5.83 2.57
C ARG A 104 -2.01 4.31 2.35
N PHE A 105 -2.02 3.86 1.09
CA PHE A 105 -1.92 2.45 0.77
C PHE A 105 -0.54 1.88 1.16
N ALA A 106 0.53 2.62 0.93
CA ALA A 106 1.86 2.22 1.36
C ALA A 106 1.97 2.12 2.89
N ASP A 107 1.41 3.09 3.62
CA ASP A 107 1.35 3.09 5.07
C ASP A 107 0.55 1.89 5.60
N PHE A 108 -0.57 1.54 4.94
CA PHE A 108 -1.36 0.36 5.24
C PHE A 108 -0.55 -0.94 5.10
N VAL A 109 0.22 -1.08 4.01
CA VAL A 109 1.09 -2.25 3.80
C VAL A 109 2.18 -2.31 4.88
N SER A 110 2.86 -1.21 5.15
CA SER A 110 3.92 -1.13 6.17
C SER A 110 3.40 -1.36 7.61
N ALA A 111 2.13 -1.09 7.88
CA ALA A 111 1.52 -1.39 9.17
C ALA A 111 1.27 -2.89 9.40
N HIS A 112 1.06 -3.66 8.33
CA HIS A 112 0.69 -5.08 8.42
C HIS A 112 1.84 -6.04 8.11
N VAL A 113 2.82 -5.64 7.29
CA VAL A 113 3.96 -6.47 6.89
C VAL A 113 5.24 -5.64 6.96
N PRO A 114 6.39 -6.21 7.39
CA PRO A 114 7.63 -5.46 7.50
C PRO A 114 8.13 -5.15 6.09
N ALA A 115 8.15 -3.88 5.73
CA ALA A 115 8.48 -3.44 4.37
C ALA A 115 9.47 -2.27 4.38
N LYS A 116 10.37 -2.25 3.41
CA LYS A 116 11.26 -1.12 3.15
C LYS A 116 10.64 -0.24 2.09
N GLN A 117 10.32 1.00 2.46
CA GLN A 117 9.78 1.99 1.55
C GLN A 117 10.89 2.82 0.91
N LYS A 118 10.82 3.01 -0.42
CA LYS A 118 11.64 3.96 -1.17
C LYS A 118 10.74 4.82 -2.05
N LEU A 119 10.76 6.13 -1.85
CA LEU A 119 10.03 7.10 -2.68
C LEU A 119 10.92 7.67 -3.76
N SER A 120 10.43 7.71 -4.99
CA SER A 120 11.03 8.41 -6.12
C SER A 120 10.00 9.30 -6.80
N LYS A 121 10.46 10.38 -7.44
CA LYS A 121 9.63 11.29 -8.24
C LYS A 121 10.31 11.57 -9.58
N HIS A 122 9.52 11.59 -10.65
CA HIS A 122 9.95 11.91 -12.00
C HIS A 122 9.17 13.13 -12.49
N LEU A 123 9.87 14.18 -12.93
CA LEU A 123 9.24 15.37 -13.49
C LEU A 123 8.76 15.06 -14.92
N ILE A 124 7.48 15.30 -15.20
CA ILE A 124 6.90 15.15 -16.55
C ILE A 124 6.94 16.48 -17.27
N SER A 125 6.42 17.52 -16.62
CA SER A 125 6.32 18.86 -17.21
C SER A 125 6.41 19.92 -16.13
N HIS A 126 6.82 21.11 -16.55
CA HIS A 126 6.89 22.31 -15.73
C HIS A 126 6.31 23.46 -16.54
N ASP A 127 5.36 24.16 -15.96
CA ASP A 127 4.85 25.41 -16.53
C ASP A 127 5.51 26.60 -15.81
N ALA A 128 6.39 27.30 -16.53
CA ALA A 128 7.13 28.44 -16.01
C ALA A 128 6.24 29.66 -15.72
N ASN A 129 5.08 29.77 -16.37
CA ASN A 129 4.18 30.90 -16.18
C ASN A 129 3.38 30.78 -14.88
N SER A 130 2.97 29.56 -14.53
CA SER A 130 2.23 29.27 -13.29
C SER A 130 3.10 28.70 -12.16
N ASN A 131 4.39 28.45 -12.43
CA ASN A 131 5.33 27.77 -11.52
C ASN A 131 4.77 26.44 -10.98
N THR A 132 4.04 25.71 -11.84
CA THR A 132 3.45 24.41 -11.50
C THR A 132 4.26 23.27 -12.09
N PHE A 133 4.47 22.23 -11.30
CA PHE A 133 5.27 21.06 -11.68
C PHE A 133 4.38 19.81 -11.68
N CYS A 134 4.38 19.10 -12.79
CA CYS A 134 3.71 17.80 -12.90
C CYS A 134 4.72 16.68 -12.63
N TYR A 135 4.55 15.98 -11.50
CA TYR A 135 5.40 14.85 -11.13
C TYR A 135 4.64 13.53 -11.19
N LYS A 136 5.34 12.48 -11.63
CA LYS A 136 4.98 11.08 -11.38
C LYS A 136 5.69 10.57 -10.16
N TYR A 137 4.96 9.92 -9.26
CA TYR A 137 5.50 9.38 -8.02
C TYR A 137 5.57 7.86 -8.10
N THR A 138 6.70 7.30 -7.68
CA THR A 138 6.88 5.85 -7.55
C THR A 138 7.23 5.55 -6.11
N ILE A 139 6.37 4.79 -5.44
CA ILE A 139 6.62 4.25 -4.11
C ILE A 139 6.98 2.78 -4.28
N PHE A 140 8.22 2.43 -4.00
CA PHE A 140 8.68 1.05 -4.00
C PHE A 140 8.61 0.49 -2.58
N LEU A 141 7.95 -0.66 -2.42
CA LEU A 141 7.83 -1.40 -1.18
C LEU A 141 8.48 -2.77 -1.37
N ASP A 142 9.65 -2.95 -0.75
CA ASP A 142 10.32 -4.25 -0.66
C ASP A 142 9.82 -4.94 0.61
N LEU A 143 9.08 -6.04 0.47
CA LEU A 143 8.62 -6.84 1.61
C LEU A 143 9.76 -7.71 2.13
N CYS A 144 9.72 -8.03 3.42
CA CYS A 144 10.64 -8.98 4.03
C CYS A 144 10.61 -10.34 3.27
N PRO A 145 11.77 -10.89 2.87
CA PRO A 145 11.87 -12.17 2.18
C PRO A 145 11.75 -13.40 3.10
N ILE A 146 11.06 -13.26 4.24
CA ILE A 146 10.78 -14.34 5.18
C ILE A 146 9.26 -14.55 5.21
N CYS A 147 8.84 -15.80 5.09
CA CYS A 147 7.44 -16.18 5.21
C CYS A 147 7.20 -17.05 6.44
N VAL A 148 5.91 -17.24 6.73
CA VAL A 148 5.46 -18.18 7.77
C VAL A 148 5.88 -19.61 7.41
N ASP A 149 6.36 -20.33 8.41
CA ASP A 149 6.90 -21.71 8.37
C ASP A 149 8.31 -21.84 7.75
N ASP A 150 9.00 -20.74 7.47
CA ASP A 150 10.39 -20.79 6.98
C ASP A 150 11.39 -21.00 8.13
N VAL A 151 12.47 -21.73 7.85
CA VAL A 151 13.61 -21.89 8.77
C VAL A 151 14.66 -20.84 8.44
N VAL A 152 15.00 -20.04 9.43
CA VAL A 152 15.89 -18.89 9.30
C VAL A 152 17.14 -19.11 10.16
N HIS A 153 18.30 -18.81 9.60
CA HIS A 153 19.55 -18.78 10.35
C HIS A 153 19.82 -17.39 10.89
N ILE A 154 20.00 -17.28 12.21
CA ILE A 154 20.34 -16.04 12.90
C ILE A 154 21.85 -15.91 13.01
N PRO A 155 22.46 -14.89 12.38
CA PRO A 155 23.88 -14.61 12.55
C PRO A 155 24.22 -14.30 14.02
N LYS A 156 25.43 -14.66 14.45
CA LYS A 156 25.91 -14.42 15.84
C LYS A 156 25.84 -12.96 16.29
N PHE A 157 25.83 -12.03 15.35
CA PHE A 157 25.69 -10.61 15.66
C PHE A 157 24.28 -10.22 16.13
N HIS A 158 23.26 -10.94 15.66
CA HIS A 158 21.88 -10.77 16.12
C HIS A 158 21.63 -11.51 17.43
N SER A 159 22.28 -12.66 17.66
CA SER A 159 22.05 -13.46 18.87
C SER A 159 22.42 -12.70 20.16
N SER A 160 23.46 -11.86 20.15
CA SER A 160 23.80 -11.01 21.30
C SER A 160 22.72 -9.98 21.64
N GLY A 161 21.99 -9.47 20.64
CA GLY A 161 20.86 -8.55 20.84
C GLY A 161 19.58 -9.28 21.22
N LEU A 162 19.36 -10.49 20.68
CA LEU A 162 18.21 -11.34 20.96
C LEU A 162 18.47 -12.30 22.13
N SER A 163 19.02 -11.82 23.25
CA SER A 163 19.15 -12.62 24.50
C SER A 163 19.74 -14.04 24.31
N GLY A 164 20.76 -14.17 23.45
CA GLY A 164 21.38 -15.46 23.17
C GLY A 164 20.51 -16.41 22.34
N ALA A 165 19.74 -15.88 21.38
CA ALA A 165 18.91 -16.69 20.49
C ALA A 165 19.71 -17.81 19.78
N ALA A 166 19.05 -18.95 19.61
CA ALA A 166 19.58 -20.08 18.87
C ALA A 166 19.89 -19.69 17.41
N PRO A 167 20.92 -20.29 16.80
CA PRO A 167 21.31 -19.97 15.43
C PRO A 167 20.26 -20.40 14.38
N LEU A 168 19.40 -21.37 14.69
CA LEU A 168 18.34 -21.82 13.80
C LEU A 168 16.99 -21.62 14.49
N MET A 169 16.09 -20.92 13.81
CA MET A 169 14.75 -20.64 14.32
C MET A 169 13.71 -20.74 13.20
N ILE A 170 12.46 -20.94 13.59
CA ILE A 170 11.33 -21.05 12.68
C ILE A 170 10.54 -19.75 12.70
N CYS A 171 10.16 -19.23 11.53
CA CYS A 171 9.25 -18.09 11.47
C CYS A 171 7.81 -18.54 11.74
N HIS A 172 7.29 -18.16 12.91
CA HIS A 172 5.93 -18.51 13.28
C HIS A 172 4.90 -17.51 12.74
N LYS A 173 5.23 -16.21 12.74
CA LYS A 173 4.29 -15.17 12.29
C LYS A 173 5.01 -14.00 11.66
N VAL A 174 4.47 -13.51 10.55
CA VAL A 174 4.90 -12.27 9.90
C VAL A 174 3.76 -11.26 9.99
N ALA A 175 3.96 -10.18 10.75
CA ALA A 175 3.05 -9.05 10.87
C ALA A 175 3.86 -7.74 10.80
N GLN A 176 3.64 -6.76 11.68
CA GLN A 176 4.52 -5.58 11.77
C GLN A 176 5.97 -5.94 12.15
N ALA A 177 6.14 -7.06 12.86
CA ALA A 177 7.41 -7.67 13.23
C ALA A 177 7.46 -9.11 12.71
N VAL A 178 8.67 -9.63 12.53
CA VAL A 178 8.91 -11.05 12.24
C VAL A 178 9.08 -11.77 13.57
N ARG A 179 8.14 -12.66 13.88
CA ARG A 179 8.21 -13.52 15.07
C ARG A 179 8.88 -14.83 14.73
N LEU A 180 9.98 -15.10 15.41
CA LEU A 180 10.75 -16.32 15.32
C LEU A 180 10.57 -17.14 16.60
N VAL A 181 10.60 -18.46 16.46
CA VAL A 181 10.45 -19.41 17.56
C VAL A 181 11.60 -20.39 17.50
N ASP A 182 12.22 -20.60 18.66
CA ASP A 182 13.15 -21.71 18.84
C ASP A 182 12.36 -23.01 19.08
N PRO A 183 12.47 -24.03 18.21
CA PRO A 183 11.73 -25.28 18.36
C PRO A 183 12.17 -26.10 19.59
N LEU A 184 13.35 -25.85 20.15
CA LEU A 184 13.85 -26.60 21.31
C LEU A 184 13.41 -25.98 22.64
N THR A 185 13.48 -24.66 22.74
CA THR A 185 13.17 -23.94 23.99
C THR A 185 11.79 -23.28 24.01
N LEU A 186 11.07 -23.28 22.88
CA LEU A 186 9.79 -22.61 22.67
C LEU A 186 9.81 -21.10 22.95
N ARG A 187 11.01 -20.49 23.01
CA ARG A 187 11.16 -19.05 23.21
C ARG A 187 10.80 -18.29 21.94
N ASN A 188 10.03 -17.21 22.12
CA ASN A 188 9.62 -16.32 21.04
C ASN A 188 10.59 -15.13 20.96
N TYR A 189 10.98 -14.78 19.74
CA TYR A 189 11.80 -13.62 19.44
C TYR A 189 11.12 -12.76 18.39
N ASP A 190 10.81 -11.52 18.74
CA ASP A 190 10.17 -10.56 17.84
C ASP A 190 11.22 -9.60 17.27
N ILE A 191 11.40 -9.61 15.94
CA ILE A 191 12.28 -8.68 15.23
C ILE A 191 11.42 -7.60 14.57
N PRO A 192 11.43 -6.36 15.07
CA PRO A 192 10.69 -5.26 14.43
C PRO A 192 11.19 -4.99 13.02
N GLY A 193 10.30 -4.61 12.10
CA GLY A 193 10.68 -4.32 10.71
C GLY A 193 11.78 -3.27 10.56
N ALA A 194 11.79 -2.25 11.42
CA ALA A 194 12.83 -1.23 11.41
C ALA A 194 14.23 -1.76 11.78
N GLU A 195 14.30 -2.77 12.66
CA GLU A 195 15.54 -3.44 13.02
C GLU A 195 15.98 -4.43 11.96
N TYR A 196 15.02 -5.18 11.42
CA TYR A 196 15.23 -6.11 10.31
C TYR A 196 15.95 -5.42 9.14
N TRP A 197 15.52 -4.24 8.71
CA TRP A 197 16.14 -3.56 7.57
C TRP A 197 17.49 -2.91 7.84
N LYS A 198 17.89 -2.72 9.11
CA LYS A 198 19.25 -2.28 9.46
C LYS A 198 20.26 -3.40 9.28
N ARG A 199 19.84 -4.63 9.57
CA ARG A 199 20.65 -5.83 9.51
C ARG A 199 19.76 -6.96 8.96
N PRO A 200 19.59 -7.01 7.62
CA PRO A 200 18.71 -7.97 7.01
C PRO A 200 19.25 -9.37 7.23
N ILE A 201 18.35 -10.30 7.54
CA ILE A 201 18.69 -11.71 7.54
C ILE A 201 18.68 -12.17 6.08
N ASP A 202 19.68 -12.97 5.70
CA ASP A 202 19.75 -13.56 4.38
C ASP A 202 18.55 -14.49 4.11
N ASN A 203 18.43 -14.96 2.86
CA ASN A 203 17.35 -15.86 2.45
C ASN A 203 17.16 -17.04 3.43
N PRO A 204 15.92 -17.50 3.63
CA PRO A 204 15.65 -18.62 4.52
C PRO A 204 16.45 -19.86 4.11
N VAL A 205 16.95 -20.60 5.11
CA VAL A 205 17.75 -21.83 4.91
C VAL A 205 16.88 -22.91 4.29
N CYS A 206 15.68 -23.09 4.84
CA CYS A 206 14.68 -23.97 4.29
C CYS A 206 13.38 -23.20 4.11
N SER A 207 12.80 -23.34 2.93
CA SER A 207 11.46 -22.85 2.63
C SER A 207 10.45 -23.99 2.70
N ARG A 208 9.17 -23.65 2.60
CA ARG A 208 8.08 -24.63 2.53
C ARG A 208 8.26 -25.75 1.49
N GLN A 209 8.97 -25.48 0.39
CA GLN A 209 9.20 -26.48 -0.66
C GLN A 209 10.03 -27.67 -0.20
N HIS A 210 10.76 -27.53 0.91
CA HIS A 210 11.60 -28.58 1.49
C HIS A 210 10.88 -29.38 2.59
N LEU A 211 9.59 -29.12 2.83
CA LEU A 211 8.83 -29.88 3.83
C LEU A 211 8.58 -31.31 3.35
N THR A 212 8.89 -32.27 4.21
CA THR A 212 8.58 -33.69 4.00
C THR A 212 7.66 -34.18 5.10
N GLU A 213 6.80 -35.14 4.75
CA GLU A 213 5.89 -35.76 5.71
C GLU A 213 6.65 -36.74 6.61
N PHE A 214 6.33 -36.72 7.91
CA PHE A 214 6.88 -37.64 8.90
C PHE A 214 5.74 -38.31 9.67
N VAL A 215 5.93 -39.58 10.01
CA VAL A 215 4.99 -40.32 10.88
C VAL A 215 5.52 -40.26 12.31
N VAL A 216 4.69 -39.74 13.22
CA VAL A 216 5.04 -39.65 14.64
C VAL A 216 4.86 -41.04 15.28
N LEU A 217 5.96 -41.61 15.79
CA LEU A 217 5.94 -42.94 16.41
C LEU A 217 5.61 -42.89 17.90
N ASN A 218 6.11 -41.88 18.61
CA ASN A 218 5.92 -41.72 20.05
C ASN A 218 5.92 -40.22 20.42
N ILE A 219 5.22 -39.85 21.49
CA ILE A 219 5.17 -38.49 22.04
C ILE A 219 5.43 -38.58 23.53
N GLU A 220 6.57 -38.02 23.98
CA GLU A 220 6.91 -37.89 25.39
C GLU A 220 6.75 -36.42 25.80
N PRO A 221 5.74 -36.07 26.61
CA PRO A 221 5.57 -34.70 27.07
C PRO A 221 6.69 -34.35 28.07
N VAL A 222 7.34 -33.21 27.85
CA VAL A 222 8.27 -32.61 28.81
C VAL A 222 7.49 -31.55 29.58
N ASP A 223 7.61 -31.53 30.90
CA ASP A 223 7.01 -30.48 31.74
C ASP A 223 7.54 -29.11 31.32
N ALA A 224 6.67 -28.10 31.35
CA ALA A 224 7.06 -26.74 30.99
C ALA A 224 8.23 -26.28 31.89
N PRO A 225 9.30 -25.67 31.33
CA PRO A 225 10.33 -25.08 32.16
C PRO A 225 9.69 -23.98 33.02
N GLU A 226 9.86 -24.07 34.35
CA GLU A 226 9.42 -23.06 35.33
C GLU A 226 9.93 -21.64 34.99
#